data_AF-A0A9W8N305-F1
#
_entry.id   AF-A0A9W8N305-F1
#
_cell.length_a   1.000
_cell.length_b   1.000
_cell.length_c   1.000
_cell.angle_alpha   90.00
_cell.angle_beta   90.00
_cell.angle_gamma   90.00
#
_symmetry.space_group_name_H-M   'P 1'
#
loop_
_entity.id
_entity.type
_entity.pdbx_description
1 polymer ?
#
loop_
_entity_poly.entity_id
_entity_poly.type
_entity_poly.pdbx_seq_one_letter_code
_entity_poly.pdbx_strand_id
1 'polypeptide(L)'
;MFALKLASAVVVLLAVMLRALEFLGVFPSKMVTSSIPHTTAVVAHPVVTDLTVCIFSPTVSPSTCELDPRIWHRIEKELYLYTSRQSAWLYVALANEEELAAEDLLVMDIRVGEPPPNPSSGHLWESRPGGIWVLRSKFSGKIDQAVTGVDVLFGVDAVDPRPQWALMRSSLQLNAQPKVPVARLSVLHGRAKPRPDARAALRVREDGKFKIVQISDTHMVTGVGRARLTHLR
;
A
#
# COMPACT_ATOMS: atom_id res chain seq x y z
N MET A 1 -33.61 -39.52 18.15
CA MET A 1 -32.78 -38.36 18.55
C MET A 1 -31.27 -38.66 18.66
N PHE A 2 -30.79 -39.89 18.37
CA PHE A 2 -29.35 -40.24 18.41
C PHE A 2 -28.65 -40.12 17.04
N ALA A 3 -29.33 -40.41 15.93
CA ALA A 3 -28.73 -40.38 14.58
C ALA A 3 -28.30 -38.96 14.13
N LEU A 4 -29.01 -37.92 14.56
CA LEU A 4 -28.74 -36.54 14.15
C LEU A 4 -27.50 -35.92 14.85
N LYS A 5 -27.15 -36.41 16.05
CA LYS A 5 -25.93 -35.97 16.76
C LYS A 5 -24.66 -36.62 16.20
N LEU A 6 -24.76 -37.85 15.69
CA LEU A 6 -23.62 -38.55 15.07
C LEU A 6 -23.21 -37.90 13.74
N ALA A 7 -24.17 -37.52 12.91
CA ALA A 7 -23.90 -36.88 11.61
C ALA A 7 -23.17 -35.54 11.78
N SER A 8 -23.54 -34.73 12.77
CA SER A 8 -22.90 -33.45 13.06
C SER A 8 -21.45 -33.60 13.54
N ALA A 9 -21.19 -34.58 14.42
CA ALA A 9 -19.83 -34.84 14.91
C ALA A 9 -18.89 -35.34 13.80
N VAL A 10 -19.39 -36.15 12.85
CA VAL A 10 -18.60 -36.62 11.71
C VAL A 10 -18.25 -35.49 10.76
N VAL A 11 -19.17 -34.56 10.48
CA VAL A 11 -18.91 -33.40 9.60
C VAL A 11 -17.88 -32.44 10.21
N VAL A 12 -17.94 -32.20 11.53
CA VAL A 12 -16.95 -31.37 12.22
C VAL A 12 -15.57 -32.05 12.23
N LEU A 13 -15.52 -33.36 12.47
CA LEU A 13 -14.26 -34.11 12.43
C LEU A 13 -13.64 -34.12 11.03
N LEU A 14 -14.47 -34.26 9.98
CA LEU A 14 -14.00 -34.20 8.58
C LEU A 14 -13.45 -32.81 8.22
N ALA A 15 -14.11 -31.73 8.67
CA ALA A 15 -13.68 -30.36 8.42
C ALA A 15 -12.38 -30.01 9.16
N VAL A 16 -12.19 -30.51 10.39
CA VAL A 16 -10.96 -30.34 11.15
C VAL A 16 -9.80 -31.12 10.52
N MET A 17 -10.06 -32.35 10.03
CA MET A 17 -9.05 -33.14 9.31
C MET A 17 -8.66 -32.52 7.96
N LEU A 18 -9.61 -31.93 7.21
CA LEU A 18 -9.28 -31.20 5.97
C LEU A 18 -8.38 -29.99 6.25
N ARG A 19 -8.65 -29.22 7.31
CA ARG A 19 -7.82 -28.07 7.68
C ARG A 19 -6.45 -28.45 8.25
N ALA A 20 -6.35 -29.60 8.92
CA ALA A 20 -5.06 -30.13 9.36
C ALA A 20 -4.20 -30.64 8.18
N LEU A 21 -4.83 -31.18 7.14
CA LEU A 21 -4.15 -31.65 5.93
C LEU A 21 -3.60 -30.48 5.09
N GLU A 22 -4.30 -29.34 5.05
CA GLU A 22 -3.77 -28.10 4.45
C GLU A 22 -2.59 -27.51 5.24
N PHE A 23 -2.53 -27.74 6.56
CA PHE A 23 -1.44 -27.28 7.42
C PHE A 23 -0.17 -28.15 7.33
N LEU A 24 -0.29 -29.38 6.84
CA LEU A 24 0.81 -30.33 6.63
C LEU A 24 1.19 -30.49 5.15
N GLY A 25 0.82 -29.53 4.30
CA GLY A 25 1.22 -29.43 2.91
C GLY A 25 2.74 -29.33 2.75
N VAL A 26 3.39 -30.49 2.74
CA VAL A 26 4.75 -30.73 2.26
C VAL A 26 4.83 -30.16 0.84
N PHE A 27 5.53 -29.04 0.67
CA PHE A 27 5.82 -28.48 -0.65
C PHE A 27 6.81 -29.40 -1.37
N PRO A 28 6.46 -30.07 -2.48
CA PRO A 28 7.46 -30.68 -3.33
C PRO A 28 8.23 -29.56 -4.03
N SER A 29 9.48 -29.36 -3.64
CA SER A 29 10.43 -28.51 -4.36
C SER A 29 10.74 -29.16 -5.71
N LYS A 30 9.96 -28.81 -6.74
CA LYS A 30 10.30 -29.08 -8.14
C LYS A 30 11.28 -28.01 -8.63
N MET A 31 12.55 -28.40 -8.73
CA MET A 31 13.52 -27.73 -9.59
C MET A 31 13.00 -27.75 -11.02
N VAL A 32 12.75 -26.57 -11.59
CA VAL A 32 12.52 -26.39 -13.02
C VAL A 32 13.62 -25.49 -13.52
N THR A 33 14.63 -26.10 -14.14
CA THR A 33 15.52 -25.43 -15.08
C THR A 33 14.67 -25.09 -16.30
N SER A 34 14.31 -23.81 -16.46
CA SER A 34 13.62 -23.35 -17.67
C SER A 34 14.40 -22.20 -18.28
N SER A 35 15.00 -22.51 -19.42
CA SER A 35 15.46 -21.59 -20.43
C SER A 35 14.32 -20.67 -20.87
N ILE A 36 14.59 -19.37 -20.82
CA ILE A 36 13.72 -18.25 -21.23
C ILE A 36 13.16 -18.47 -22.65
N PRO A 37 11.87 -18.21 -22.85
CA PRO A 37 11.44 -17.30 -23.91
C PRO A 37 10.98 -15.99 -23.26
N HIS A 38 11.44 -14.86 -23.82
CA HIS A 38 11.00 -13.54 -23.39
C HIS A 38 9.55 -13.36 -23.82
N THR A 39 8.63 -13.93 -23.05
CA THR A 39 7.26 -13.41 -22.99
C THR A 39 7.42 -12.00 -22.45
N THR A 40 7.19 -10.99 -23.29
CA THR A 40 6.93 -9.63 -22.83
C THR A 40 5.73 -9.71 -21.91
N ALA A 41 5.98 -9.90 -20.62
CA ALA A 41 4.97 -9.76 -19.60
C ALA A 41 4.41 -8.36 -19.79
N VAL A 42 3.13 -8.29 -20.18
CA VAL A 42 2.39 -7.03 -20.18
C VAL A 42 2.49 -6.54 -18.73
N VAL A 43 3.31 -5.52 -18.52
CA VAL A 43 3.47 -4.94 -17.19
C VAL A 43 2.16 -4.22 -16.93
N ALA A 44 1.33 -4.80 -16.07
CA ALA A 44 0.13 -4.15 -15.60
C ALA A 44 0.51 -2.82 -14.94
N HIS A 45 -0.11 -1.72 -15.38
CA HIS A 45 0.12 -0.40 -14.81
C HIS A 45 -1.07 -0.06 -13.92
N PRO A 46 -0.99 -0.29 -12.59
CA PRO A 46 -2.09 0.00 -11.71
C PRO A 46 -2.31 1.51 -11.59
N VAL A 47 -3.57 1.91 -11.57
CA VAL A 47 -4.05 3.29 -11.41
C VAL A 47 -4.99 3.33 -10.22
N VAL A 48 -4.90 4.39 -9.41
CA VAL A 48 -5.76 4.56 -8.24
C VAL A 48 -7.11 5.13 -8.68
N THR A 49 -8.19 4.39 -8.41
CA THR A 49 -9.56 4.78 -8.77
C THR A 49 -10.31 5.38 -7.59
N ASP A 50 -9.94 5.00 -6.36
CA ASP A 50 -10.43 5.60 -5.12
C ASP A 50 -9.48 5.31 -3.95
N LEU A 51 -9.65 6.04 -2.84
CA LEU A 51 -8.97 5.81 -1.58
C LEU A 51 -9.86 6.19 -0.39
N THR A 52 -9.69 5.51 0.73
CA THR A 52 -10.38 5.84 1.97
C THR A 52 -9.60 5.40 3.20
N VAL A 53 -9.89 6.02 4.35
CA VAL A 53 -9.35 5.58 5.65
C VAL A 53 -10.46 4.93 6.45
N CYS A 54 -10.19 3.73 6.93
CA CYS A 54 -11.09 3.04 7.84
C CYS A 54 -10.56 3.07 9.26
N ILE A 55 -11.41 3.53 10.18
CA ILE A 55 -11.10 3.64 11.61
C ILE A 55 -11.97 2.63 12.35
N PHE A 56 -11.31 1.70 13.04
CA PHE A 56 -11.91 0.65 13.84
C PHE A 56 -11.78 1.03 15.31
N SER A 57 -12.91 1.11 16.02
CA SER A 57 -12.92 1.41 17.44
C SER A 57 -13.71 0.35 18.20
N PRO A 58 -13.32 0.03 19.45
CA PRO A 58 -14.02 -0.99 20.25
C PRO A 58 -15.44 -0.57 20.66
N THR A 59 -15.79 0.71 20.55
CA THR A 59 -17.07 1.29 20.97
C THR A 59 -18.07 1.49 19.83
N VAL A 60 -17.64 1.36 18.57
CA VAL A 60 -18.49 1.53 17.38
C VAL A 60 -18.67 0.17 16.73
N SER A 61 -19.90 -0.17 16.35
CA SER A 61 -20.20 -1.40 15.62
C SER A 61 -19.35 -1.48 14.33
N PRO A 62 -18.83 -2.66 13.96
CA PRO A 62 -17.86 -2.81 12.86
C PRO A 62 -18.38 -2.45 11.46
N SER A 63 -19.65 -2.04 11.31
CA SER A 63 -20.31 -1.79 10.03
C SER A 63 -19.82 -0.55 9.26
N THR A 64 -18.99 0.31 9.85
CA THR A 64 -18.57 1.57 9.20
C THR A 64 -17.47 1.37 8.14
N CYS A 65 -16.86 0.20 8.05
CA CYS A 65 -15.86 -0.13 7.02
C CYS A 65 -15.98 -1.60 6.59
N GLU A 66 -17.03 -1.90 5.84
CA GLU A 66 -17.14 -3.15 5.08
C GLU A 66 -16.76 -2.87 3.64
N LEU A 67 -15.48 -3.06 3.32
CA LEU A 67 -14.94 -2.87 1.97
C LEU A 67 -14.76 -4.23 1.30
N ASP A 68 -15.14 -4.33 0.02
CA ASP A 68 -14.90 -5.55 -0.77
C ASP A 68 -13.38 -5.76 -0.95
N PRO A 69 -12.79 -6.84 -0.43
CA PRO A 69 -11.35 -7.11 -0.56
C PRO A 69 -10.90 -7.40 -1.99
N ARG A 70 -11.83 -7.60 -2.94
CA ARG A 70 -11.51 -7.74 -4.37
C ARG A 70 -11.19 -6.39 -5.03
N ILE A 71 -11.73 -5.31 -4.47
CA ILE A 71 -11.59 -3.95 -5.00
C ILE A 71 -10.56 -3.18 -4.16
N TRP A 72 -10.71 -3.27 -2.84
CA TRP A 72 -9.97 -2.47 -1.89
C TRP A 72 -8.76 -3.20 -1.34
N HIS A 73 -7.61 -2.58 -1.51
CA HIS A 73 -6.32 -3.08 -1.04
C HIS A 73 -5.89 -2.26 0.17
N ARG A 74 -5.59 -2.94 1.27
CA ARG A 74 -5.11 -2.31 2.50
C ARG A 74 -3.62 -1.97 2.36
N ILE A 75 -3.26 -0.74 2.69
CA ILE A 75 -1.86 -0.38 2.94
C ILE A 75 -1.48 -0.89 4.32
N GLU A 76 -0.47 -1.77 4.40
CA GLU A 76 -0.01 -2.43 5.63
C GLU A 76 0.76 -1.50 6.57
N LYS A 77 0.13 -0.38 6.94
CA LYS A 77 0.64 0.65 7.85
C LYS A 77 -0.53 1.12 8.73
N GLU A 78 -0.55 0.64 9.97
CA GLU A 78 -1.55 1.06 10.95
C GLU A 78 -1.29 2.51 11.38
N LEU A 79 -2.28 3.38 11.18
CA LEU A 79 -2.11 4.82 11.22
C LEU A 79 -1.92 5.38 12.65
N TYR A 80 -2.31 4.63 13.69
CA TYR A 80 -2.03 4.97 15.09
C TYR A 80 -0.75 4.31 15.63
N LEU A 81 0.00 3.59 14.81
CA LEU A 81 1.21 2.84 15.19
C LEU A 81 1.01 1.98 16.45
N TYR A 82 -0.18 1.39 16.61
CA TYR A 82 -0.59 0.54 17.73
C TYR A 82 -0.51 1.20 19.12
N THR A 83 -0.49 2.53 19.17
CA THR A 83 -0.46 3.30 20.43
C THR A 83 -1.84 3.70 20.94
N SER A 84 -2.86 3.57 20.09
CA SER A 84 -4.26 3.88 20.40
C SER A 84 -5.06 2.61 20.69
N ARG A 85 -6.20 2.77 21.37
CA ARG A 85 -7.22 1.71 21.48
C ARG A 85 -8.00 1.51 20.18
N GLN A 86 -7.94 2.49 19.30
CA GLN A 86 -8.49 2.41 17.96
C GLN A 86 -7.39 1.99 16.99
N SER A 87 -7.79 1.39 15.88
CA SER A 87 -6.89 1.11 14.77
C SER A 87 -7.40 1.78 13.51
N ALA A 88 -6.52 2.18 12.61
CA ALA A 88 -6.91 2.71 11.33
C ALA A 88 -5.95 2.30 10.24
N TRP A 89 -6.49 2.08 9.03
CA TRP A 89 -5.70 1.75 7.85
C TRP A 89 -6.20 2.55 6.65
N LEU A 90 -5.27 2.84 5.75
CA LEU A 90 -5.56 3.37 4.43
C LEU A 90 -5.90 2.22 3.48
N TYR A 91 -6.97 2.38 2.71
CA TYR A 91 -7.38 1.46 1.67
C TYR A 91 -7.37 2.19 0.32
N VAL A 92 -6.94 1.49 -0.72
CA VAL A 92 -6.87 2.00 -2.09
C VAL A 92 -7.58 1.05 -3.04
N ALA A 93 -8.37 1.59 -3.95
CA ALA A 93 -8.94 0.85 -5.07
C ALA A 93 -8.03 1.02 -6.29
N LEU A 94 -7.72 -0.09 -6.95
CA LEU A 94 -6.78 -0.13 -8.08
C LEU A 94 -7.47 -0.74 -9.30
N ALA A 95 -7.16 -0.21 -10.47
CA ALA A 95 -7.51 -0.80 -11.76
C ALA A 95 -6.27 -0.81 -12.67
N ASN A 96 -6.17 -1.80 -13.55
CA ASN A 96 -5.12 -1.83 -14.55
C ASN A 96 -5.45 -0.84 -15.67
N GLU A 97 -4.46 -0.09 -16.16
CA GLU A 97 -4.65 0.89 -17.23
C GLU A 97 -5.36 0.31 -18.48
N GLU A 98 -5.05 -0.94 -18.84
CA GLU A 98 -5.65 -1.65 -19.97
C GLU A 98 -7.13 -2.01 -19.80
N GLU A 99 -7.64 -2.02 -18.56
CA GLU A 99 -9.03 -2.35 -18.23
C GLU A 99 -9.90 -1.10 -18.10
N LEU A 100 -9.30 0.10 -18.15
CA LEU A 100 -10.01 1.36 -17.96
C LEU A 100 -10.88 1.73 -19.17
N ALA A 101 -12.17 1.97 -18.91
CA ALA A 101 -13.13 2.56 -19.83
C ALA A 101 -13.21 4.09 -19.66
N ALA A 102 -13.71 4.79 -20.68
CA ALA A 102 -13.86 6.26 -20.65
C ALA A 102 -14.82 6.76 -19.55
N GLU A 103 -15.69 5.90 -19.03
CA GLU A 103 -16.61 6.23 -17.93
C GLU A 103 -16.00 6.01 -16.54
N ASP A 104 -14.85 5.33 -16.45
CA ASP A 104 -14.19 5.07 -15.18
C ASP A 104 -13.63 6.35 -14.60
N LEU A 105 -13.83 6.51 -13.29
CA LEU A 105 -13.33 7.65 -12.53
C LEU A 105 -11.98 7.33 -11.92
N LEU A 106 -10.99 8.13 -12.29
CA LEU A 106 -9.63 8.06 -11.75
C LEU A 106 -9.43 9.13 -10.69
N VAL A 107 -8.59 8.83 -9.70
CA VAL A 107 -8.10 9.84 -8.78
C VAL A 107 -7.05 10.69 -9.51
N MET A 108 -7.32 11.99 -9.64
CA MET A 108 -6.44 12.95 -10.32
C MET A 108 -5.55 13.73 -9.37
N ASP A 109 -6.06 14.03 -8.18
CA ASP A 109 -5.31 14.74 -7.14
C ASP A 109 -5.87 14.37 -5.76
N ILE A 110 -5.03 14.48 -4.74
CA ILE A 110 -5.38 14.19 -3.35
C ILE A 110 -4.85 15.34 -2.49
N ARG A 111 -5.68 15.84 -1.59
CA ARG A 111 -5.31 16.85 -0.60
C ARG A 111 -5.64 16.40 0.80
N VAL A 112 -4.92 16.94 1.77
CA VAL A 112 -5.18 16.69 3.20
C VAL A 112 -5.25 18.01 3.93
N GLY A 113 -6.29 18.16 4.75
CA GLY A 113 -6.53 19.33 5.59
C GLY A 113 -7.64 20.22 5.06
N GLU A 114 -7.32 21.48 4.79
CA GLU A 114 -8.30 22.49 4.41
C GLU A 114 -9.08 22.08 3.14
N PRO A 115 -10.41 22.33 3.12
CA PRO A 115 -11.22 22.06 1.96
C PRO A 115 -10.70 22.86 0.76
N PRO A 116 -10.69 22.26 -0.44
CA PRO A 116 -10.33 22.97 -1.65
C PRO A 116 -11.30 24.15 -1.90
N PRO A 117 -10.81 25.29 -2.41
CA PRO A 117 -11.66 26.44 -2.70
C PRO A 117 -12.75 26.05 -3.71
N ASN A 118 -13.98 26.51 -3.45
CA ASN A 118 -15.26 26.14 -4.08
C ASN A 118 -15.24 25.52 -5.50
N PRO A 119 -16.17 24.59 -5.80
CA PRO A 119 -16.23 23.80 -7.04
C PRO A 119 -16.73 24.59 -8.28
N SER A 120 -16.33 25.85 -8.46
CA SER A 120 -16.70 26.64 -9.64
C SER A 120 -16.04 26.16 -10.94
N SER A 121 -15.10 25.20 -10.85
CA SER A 121 -14.35 24.65 -11.99
C SER A 121 -14.91 23.34 -12.57
N GLY A 122 -16.12 22.91 -12.20
CA GLY A 122 -16.74 21.67 -12.72
C GLY A 122 -16.09 20.37 -12.22
N HIS A 123 -15.11 20.48 -11.34
CA HIS A 123 -14.38 19.37 -10.72
C HIS A 123 -14.85 19.22 -9.26
N LEU A 124 -15.55 18.13 -8.96
CA LEU A 124 -16.10 17.86 -7.63
C LEU A 124 -15.04 17.17 -6.77
N TRP A 125 -14.58 17.87 -5.74
CA TRP A 125 -13.75 17.29 -4.70
C TRP A 125 -14.64 16.53 -3.71
N GLU A 126 -14.31 15.27 -3.46
CA GLU A 126 -15.00 14.40 -2.51
C GLU A 126 -14.24 14.34 -1.18
N SER A 127 -14.95 14.51 -0.07
CA SER A 127 -14.38 14.35 1.27
C SER A 127 -14.27 12.86 1.63
N ARG A 128 -13.17 12.50 2.30
CA ARG A 128 -12.88 11.16 2.83
C ARG A 128 -12.39 11.28 4.29
N PRO A 129 -12.51 10.22 5.11
CA PRO A 129 -12.04 10.25 6.50
C PRO A 129 -10.54 10.59 6.62
N GLY A 130 -10.15 11.19 7.75
CA GLY A 130 -8.78 11.65 7.97
C GLY A 130 -8.46 13.01 7.34
N GLY A 131 -9.49 13.80 7.00
CA GLY A 131 -9.33 15.12 6.39
C GLY A 131 -8.83 15.05 4.95
N ILE A 132 -9.10 13.95 4.26
CA ILE A 132 -8.64 13.73 2.89
C ILE A 132 -9.70 14.27 1.92
N TRP A 133 -9.24 14.91 0.85
CA TRP A 133 -10.05 15.35 -0.28
C TRP A 133 -9.52 14.68 -1.54
N VAL A 134 -10.42 14.08 -2.31
CA VAL A 134 -10.09 13.35 -3.54
C VAL A 134 -10.72 14.07 -4.72
N LEU A 135 -9.92 14.42 -5.72
CA LEU A 135 -10.42 14.89 -6.99
C LEU A 135 -10.50 13.72 -7.95
N ARG A 136 -11.69 13.46 -8.50
CA ARG A 136 -11.90 12.38 -9.48
C ARG A 136 -12.35 12.94 -10.82
N SER A 137 -11.91 12.31 -11.90
CA SER A 137 -12.39 12.62 -13.25
C SER A 137 -12.45 11.38 -14.12
N LYS A 138 -13.26 11.45 -15.17
CA LYS A 138 -13.34 10.40 -16.19
C LYS A 138 -11.99 10.15 -16.84
N PHE A 139 -11.71 8.89 -17.16
CA PHE A 139 -10.50 8.50 -17.87
C PHE A 139 -10.46 9.14 -19.26
N SER A 140 -9.38 9.88 -19.53
CA SER A 140 -9.17 10.59 -20.79
C SER A 140 -8.35 9.80 -21.83
N GLY A 141 -8.05 8.53 -21.55
CA GLY A 141 -7.13 7.72 -22.36
C GLY A 141 -5.66 7.86 -21.97
N LYS A 142 -5.32 8.71 -20.98
CA LYS A 142 -3.96 8.89 -20.46
C LYS A 142 -3.95 8.91 -18.94
N ILE A 143 -2.91 8.31 -18.35
CA ILE A 143 -2.73 8.24 -16.90
C ILE A 143 -1.65 9.19 -16.37
N ASP A 144 -1.00 9.99 -17.22
CA ASP A 144 0.16 10.83 -16.86
C ASP A 144 -0.12 11.80 -15.71
N GLN A 145 -1.37 12.23 -15.58
CA GLN A 145 -1.84 13.14 -14.53
C GLN A 145 -2.61 12.42 -13.41
N ALA A 146 -2.95 11.14 -13.59
CA ALA A 146 -3.67 10.37 -12.60
C ALA A 146 -2.73 9.94 -11.47
N VAL A 147 -3.28 9.73 -10.29
CA VAL A 147 -2.59 9.08 -9.18
C VAL A 147 -2.46 7.59 -9.49
N THR A 148 -1.23 7.10 -9.48
CA THR A 148 -0.90 5.69 -9.78
C THR A 148 -0.31 4.97 -8.57
N GLY A 149 0.06 5.71 -7.52
CA GLY A 149 0.54 5.14 -6.27
C GLY A 149 0.21 6.02 -5.08
N VAL A 150 -0.17 5.39 -3.98
CA VAL A 150 -0.39 6.04 -2.69
C VAL A 150 0.24 5.18 -1.61
N ASP A 151 0.87 5.84 -0.64
CA ASP A 151 1.50 5.22 0.51
C ASP A 151 1.46 6.16 1.72
N VAL A 152 1.82 5.66 2.90
CA VAL A 152 1.86 6.44 4.14
C VAL A 152 3.28 6.48 4.69
N LEU A 153 3.76 7.66 5.08
CA LEU A 153 5.01 7.82 5.82
C LEU A 153 4.74 8.51 7.17
N PHE A 154 5.55 8.20 8.18
CA PHE A 154 5.33 8.65 9.55
C PHE A 154 6.44 9.58 10.02
N GLY A 155 6.08 10.58 10.82
CA GLY A 155 6.99 11.55 11.42
C GLY A 155 6.97 12.90 10.70
N VAL A 156 7.41 13.95 11.39
CA VAL A 156 7.43 15.34 10.90
C VAL A 156 8.58 15.59 9.93
N ASP A 157 9.64 14.79 10.02
CA ASP A 157 10.86 14.84 9.21
C ASP A 157 10.95 13.69 8.20
N ALA A 158 9.88 12.90 8.06
CA ALA A 158 9.77 11.90 7.00
C ALA A 158 10.02 12.53 5.63
N VAL A 159 10.73 11.77 4.80
CA VAL A 159 11.04 12.08 3.40
C VAL A 159 10.75 10.81 2.62
N ASP A 160 10.09 10.93 1.46
CA ASP A 160 9.98 9.81 0.54
C ASP A 160 11.24 9.73 -0.33
N PRO A 161 12.07 8.67 -0.20
CA PRO A 161 13.28 8.53 -0.99
C PRO A 161 13.02 8.02 -2.41
N ARG A 162 11.78 7.59 -2.73
CA ARG A 162 11.42 7.04 -4.03
C ARG A 162 11.33 8.16 -5.06
N PRO A 163 11.92 8.00 -6.26
CA PRO A 163 11.86 9.02 -7.30
C PRO A 163 10.41 9.37 -7.65
N GLN A 164 10.13 10.67 -7.84
CA GLN A 164 8.83 11.23 -8.23
C GLN A 164 7.68 11.04 -7.22
N TRP A 165 7.89 10.34 -6.12
CA TRP A 165 6.92 10.31 -5.04
C TRP A 165 6.94 11.65 -4.29
N ALA A 166 5.77 12.23 -4.10
CA ALA A 166 5.58 13.48 -3.42
C ALA A 166 4.92 13.24 -2.06
N LEU A 167 5.67 13.54 -0.99
CA LEU A 167 5.13 13.52 0.37
C LEU A 167 4.32 14.80 0.62
N MET A 168 3.07 14.63 1.04
CA MET A 168 2.22 15.75 1.41
C MET A 168 2.75 16.47 2.65
N ARG A 169 2.57 17.80 2.67
CA ARG A 169 2.97 18.63 3.81
C ARG A 169 2.05 18.43 5.01
N SER A 170 0.74 18.44 4.77
CA SER A 170 -0.28 18.21 5.79
C SER A 170 -0.30 16.75 6.23
N SER A 171 -0.43 16.52 7.53
CA SER A 171 -0.69 15.20 8.09
C SER A 171 -2.17 14.85 8.02
N LEU A 172 -2.47 13.55 7.96
CA LEU A 172 -3.81 13.04 8.12
C LEU A 172 -4.40 13.56 9.44
N GLN A 173 -5.62 14.06 9.39
CA GLN A 173 -6.35 14.60 10.54
C GLN A 173 -6.92 13.45 11.38
N LEU A 174 -6.01 12.73 12.03
CA LEU A 174 -6.31 11.65 12.95
C LEU A 174 -6.27 12.18 14.38
N ASN A 175 -7.21 11.76 15.22
CA ASN A 175 -7.23 12.13 16.65
C ASN A 175 -6.22 11.29 17.45
N ALA A 176 -4.96 11.25 16.99
CA ALA A 176 -3.88 10.50 17.62
C ALA A 176 -3.30 11.26 18.82
N GLN A 177 -2.68 10.54 19.76
CA GLN A 177 -2.00 11.17 20.88
C GLN A 177 -0.79 11.99 20.38
N PRO A 178 -0.41 13.11 21.02
CA PRO A 178 0.69 13.96 20.56
C PRO A 178 2.06 13.27 20.44
N LYS A 179 2.26 12.14 21.12
CA LYS A 179 3.51 11.35 21.08
C LYS A 179 3.60 10.44 19.84
N VAL A 180 2.49 10.23 19.14
CA VAL A 180 2.44 9.37 17.95
C VAL A 180 3.01 10.14 16.77
N PRO A 181 4.00 9.60 16.05
CA PRO A 181 4.47 10.19 14.80
C PRO A 181 3.32 10.48 13.83
N VAL A 182 3.26 11.70 13.32
CA VAL A 182 2.20 12.11 12.38
C VAL A 182 2.24 11.29 11.10
N ALA A 183 1.08 10.80 10.63
CA ALA A 183 0.95 10.08 9.37
C ALA A 183 0.74 11.08 8.21
N ARG A 184 1.49 10.92 7.12
CA ARG A 184 1.43 11.77 5.91
C ARG A 184 1.30 10.89 4.67
N LEU A 185 0.48 11.31 3.72
CA LEU A 185 0.33 10.61 2.45
C LEU A 185 1.53 10.92 1.53
N SER A 186 2.06 9.87 0.89
CA SER A 186 2.98 10.00 -0.23
C SER A 186 2.31 9.51 -1.50
N VAL A 187 2.42 10.27 -2.57
CA VAL A 187 1.66 10.06 -3.80
C VAL A 187 2.57 10.06 -5.01
N LEU A 188 2.32 9.14 -5.94
CA LEU A 188 2.91 9.10 -7.27
C LEU A 188 1.85 9.46 -8.30
N HIS A 189 2.20 10.38 -9.21
CA HIS A 189 1.39 10.70 -10.37
C HIS A 189 2.05 10.15 -11.63
N GLY A 190 1.22 9.65 -12.54
CA GLY A 190 1.68 9.08 -13.81
C GLY A 190 2.64 7.92 -13.64
N ARG A 191 3.49 7.70 -14.64
CA ARG A 191 4.43 6.57 -14.62
C ARG A 191 5.72 6.93 -13.90
N ALA A 192 6.14 6.04 -12.98
CA ALA A 192 7.48 6.10 -12.42
C ALA A 192 8.50 5.93 -13.57
N LYS A 193 9.30 6.97 -13.80
CA LYS A 193 10.42 6.91 -14.73
C LYS A 193 11.53 6.09 -14.08
N PRO A 194 12.21 5.24 -14.86
CA PRO A 194 13.43 4.60 -14.42
C PRO A 194 14.40 5.66 -13.90
N ARG A 195 15.04 5.39 -12.76
CA ARG A 195 16.05 6.29 -12.20
C ARG A 195 17.15 6.47 -13.27
N PRO A 196 17.53 7.71 -13.62
CA PRO A 196 18.61 7.94 -14.60
C PRO A 196 19.90 7.24 -14.19
N ASP A 197 20.16 7.18 -12.88
CA ASP A 197 21.31 6.54 -12.27
C ASP A 197 20.96 5.12 -11.77
N ALA A 198 20.23 4.33 -12.56
CA ALA A 198 20.08 2.90 -12.28
C ALA A 198 21.48 2.30 -12.17
N ARG A 199 21.95 2.14 -10.92
CA ARG A 199 23.31 1.72 -10.60
C ARG A 199 23.67 0.53 -11.46
N ALA A 200 24.91 0.51 -11.95
CA ALA A 200 25.46 -0.57 -12.74
C ALA A 200 24.96 -1.91 -12.19
N ALA A 201 24.28 -2.69 -13.04
CA ALA A 201 23.89 -4.05 -12.72
C ALA A 201 25.09 -4.76 -12.11
N LEU A 202 24.87 -5.59 -11.07
CA LEU A 202 25.95 -6.38 -10.49
C LEU A 202 26.60 -7.19 -11.61
N ARG A 203 27.81 -6.78 -12.04
CA ARG A 203 28.56 -7.47 -13.06
C ARG A 203 29.54 -8.40 -12.38
N VAL A 204 29.44 -9.68 -12.72
CA VAL A 204 30.56 -10.61 -12.55
C VAL A 204 31.62 -10.17 -13.55
N ARG A 205 32.84 -9.95 -13.07
CA ARG A 205 33.97 -9.62 -13.94
C ARG A 205 34.33 -10.85 -14.80
N GLU A 206 35.05 -10.64 -15.89
CA GLU A 206 35.52 -11.73 -16.76
C GLU A 206 36.34 -12.79 -16.01
N ASP A 207 36.96 -12.42 -14.88
CA ASP A 207 37.71 -13.33 -13.99
C ASP A 207 36.82 -14.11 -13.00
N GLY A 208 35.49 -14.04 -13.13
CA GLY A 208 34.53 -14.71 -12.24
C GLY A 208 34.36 -14.05 -10.87
N LYS A 209 35.06 -12.95 -10.56
CA LYS A 209 34.95 -12.27 -9.28
C LYS A 209 33.84 -11.23 -9.29
N PHE A 210 33.12 -11.13 -8.18
CA PHE A 210 32.11 -10.11 -7.96
C PHE A 210 32.26 -9.51 -6.56
N LYS A 211 31.77 -8.28 -6.39
CA LYS A 211 31.81 -7.57 -5.10
C LYS A 211 30.44 -7.65 -4.45
N ILE A 212 30.39 -8.20 -3.24
CA ILE A 212 29.24 -8.08 -2.35
C ILE A 212 29.58 -7.01 -1.32
N VAL A 213 28.72 -6.01 -1.17
CA VAL A 213 28.81 -5.08 -0.03
C VAL A 213 27.94 -5.65 1.07
N GLN A 214 28.55 -6.14 2.13
CA GLN A 214 27.85 -6.56 3.34
C GLN A 214 27.65 -5.34 4.22
N ILE A 215 26.39 -5.00 4.52
CA ILE A 215 26.05 -3.96 5.49
C ILE A 215 25.62 -4.69 6.77
N SER A 216 26.55 -4.82 7.71
CA SER A 216 26.31 -5.30 9.07
C SER A 216 26.39 -4.09 10.02
N ASP A 217 25.38 -3.87 10.85
CA ASP A 217 25.24 -2.76 11.80
C ASP A 217 24.95 -1.36 11.24
N THR A 218 23.84 -1.22 10.51
CA THR A 218 23.17 0.09 10.52
C THR A 218 22.27 0.17 11.75
N HIS A 219 22.80 0.70 12.86
CA HIS A 219 21.96 1.19 13.96
C HIS A 219 21.18 2.43 13.47
N MET A 220 20.09 2.20 12.74
CA MET A 220 19.17 3.26 12.33
C MET A 220 18.42 3.76 13.57
N VAL A 221 18.97 4.76 14.24
CA VAL A 221 18.23 5.53 15.23
C VAL A 221 17.31 6.49 14.47
N THR A 222 16.02 6.17 14.40
CA THR A 222 14.98 7.03 13.84
C THR A 222 14.57 8.11 14.85
N GLY A 223 15.49 9.02 15.15
CA GLY A 223 15.22 10.25 15.90
C GLY A 223 14.88 11.40 14.95
N VAL A 224 14.03 12.33 15.41
CA VAL A 224 13.69 13.54 14.64
C VAL A 224 14.96 14.37 14.44
N GLY A 225 15.34 14.59 13.18
CA GLY A 225 16.51 15.39 12.83
C GLY A 225 17.78 14.57 12.58
N ARG A 226 18.06 14.35 11.29
CA ARG A 226 19.28 13.76 10.70
C ARG A 226 19.59 12.35 11.19
N ALA A 227 19.45 11.38 10.28
CA ALA A 227 20.15 10.11 10.35
C ALA A 227 21.66 10.38 10.54
N ARG A 228 22.16 10.25 11.78
CA ARG A 228 23.59 10.27 12.08
C ARG A 228 24.10 8.86 11.94
N LEU A 229 24.90 8.62 10.90
CA LEU A 229 25.80 7.48 10.88
C LEU A 229 26.87 7.76 11.94
N THR A 230 26.71 7.25 13.16
CA THR A 230 27.79 7.27 14.14
C THR A 230 28.83 6.24 13.71
N HIS A 231 29.91 6.72 13.09
CA HIS A 231 31.09 5.93 12.82
C HIS A 231 31.71 5.55 14.18
N LEU A 232 31.50 4.31 14.63
CA LEU A 232 32.32 3.75 15.70
C LEU A 232 33.73 3.55 15.13
N ARG A 233 34.71 4.08 15.85
CA ARG A 233 36.14 3.92 15.57
C ARG A 233 36.61 2.52 15.94
#